data_AF-A0A8C0F135-F1
#
_entry.id   AF-A0A8C0F135-F1
#
_cell.length_a   1.000
_cell.length_b   1.000
_cell.length_c   1.000
_cell.angle_alpha   90.00
_cell.angle_beta   90.00
_cell.angle_gamma   90.00
#
_symmetry.space_group_name_H-M   'P 1'
#
loop_
_entity.id
_entity.type
_entity.pdbx_description
1 polymer ?
#
loop_
_entity_poly.entity_id
_entity_poly.type
_entity_poly.pdbx_seq_one_letter_code
_entity_poly.pdbx_strand_id
1 'polypeptide(L)'
;MSGCGKKTTKLLLVSKKTKSARACLQFPVGSQDWSWCCHLPAAVLEYLTAEILELAGNAARENKKARILPRHIQLAVRNDEELNKLFSSVTIVQGGKTLCPSKEKKKVNRLLL
;
A
#
# COMPACT_ATOMS: atom_id res chain seq x y z
N MET A 1 -22.10 27.96 -51.06
CA MET A 1 -23.05 27.99 -49.92
C MET A 1 -23.67 26.61 -49.79
N SER A 2 -23.28 25.81 -48.79
CA SER A 2 -24.04 24.61 -48.42
C SER A 2 -23.79 24.31 -46.94
N GLY A 3 -24.80 24.59 -46.11
CA GLY A 3 -24.73 24.50 -44.66
C GLY A 3 -25.10 23.10 -44.17
N CYS A 4 -24.25 22.52 -43.32
CA CYS A 4 -24.55 21.26 -42.64
C CYS A 4 -25.26 21.57 -41.31
N GLY A 5 -26.57 21.28 -41.24
CA GLY A 5 -27.42 21.51 -40.07
C GLY A 5 -27.21 20.47 -38.97
N LYS A 6 -26.92 20.92 -37.76
CA LYS A 6 -26.85 20.11 -36.54
C LYS A 6 -28.27 19.72 -36.11
N LYS A 7 -28.60 18.43 -36.11
CA LYS A 7 -29.83 17.90 -35.50
C LYS A 7 -29.60 17.76 -33.99
N THR A 8 -30.17 18.69 -33.21
CA THR A 8 -30.32 18.58 -31.76
C THR A 8 -31.44 17.59 -31.43
N THR A 9 -31.09 16.34 -31.16
CA THR A 9 -31.96 15.39 -30.47
C THR A 9 -31.64 15.46 -28.97
N LYS A 10 -32.58 16.01 -28.18
CA LYS A 10 -32.61 15.88 -26.72
C LYS A 10 -32.61 14.39 -26.36
N LEU A 11 -31.43 13.84 -26.08
CA LEU A 11 -31.32 12.57 -25.37
C LEU A 11 -31.60 12.87 -23.90
N LEU A 12 -32.75 12.38 -23.42
CA LEU A 12 -33.04 12.19 -22.00
C LEU A 12 -31.76 11.73 -21.27
N LEU A 13 -31.40 12.42 -20.18
CA LEU A 13 -30.25 12.14 -19.32
C LEU A 13 -30.41 10.76 -18.65
N VAL A 14 -30.31 9.68 -19.42
CA VAL A 14 -29.90 8.39 -18.88
C VAL A 14 -28.45 8.57 -18.44
N SER A 15 -28.21 8.47 -17.14
CA SER A 15 -26.88 8.54 -16.55
C SER A 15 -25.96 7.56 -17.28
N LYS A 16 -25.07 8.11 -18.13
CA LYS A 16 -24.04 7.32 -18.78
C LYS A 16 -23.14 6.81 -17.65
N LYS A 17 -23.25 5.51 -17.29
CA LYS A 17 -22.29 4.89 -16.36
C LYS A 17 -20.88 5.23 -16.81
N THR A 18 -20.11 5.87 -15.93
CA THR A 18 -18.71 6.21 -16.19
C THR A 18 -17.94 4.93 -16.49
N LYS A 19 -16.87 5.01 -17.30
CA LYS A 19 -16.04 3.85 -17.60
C LYS A 19 -15.54 3.17 -16.31
N SER A 20 -15.27 3.95 -15.26
CA SER A 20 -14.96 3.48 -13.91
C SER A 20 -16.09 2.67 -13.26
N ALA A 21 -17.35 3.08 -13.40
CA ALA A 21 -18.52 2.33 -12.89
C ALA A 21 -18.78 1.03 -13.66
N ARG A 22 -18.26 0.88 -14.88
CA ARG A 22 -18.29 -0.39 -15.63
C ARG A 22 -17.15 -1.33 -15.27
N ALA A 23 -16.06 -0.81 -14.70
CA ALA A 23 -14.87 -1.56 -14.30
C ALA A 23 -14.78 -1.79 -12.76
N CYS A 24 -15.80 -1.40 -11.99
CA CYS A 24 -15.79 -1.43 -10.52
C CYS A 24 -14.58 -0.76 -9.87
N LEU A 25 -14.07 0.33 -10.46
CA LEU A 25 -12.96 1.09 -9.90
C LEU A 25 -13.45 2.34 -9.17
N GLN A 26 -12.96 2.54 -7.94
CA GLN A 26 -13.31 3.67 -7.07
C GLN A 26 -12.79 5.02 -7.61
N PHE A 27 -11.79 5.02 -8.49
CA PHE A 27 -11.07 6.23 -8.91
C PHE A 27 -11.32 6.63 -10.37
N PRO A 28 -11.23 7.94 -10.71
CA PRO A 28 -11.53 8.44 -12.04
C PRO A 28 -10.45 8.03 -13.05
N VAL A 29 -10.83 7.28 -14.09
CA VAL A 29 -9.92 6.87 -15.16
C VAL A 29 -10.04 7.84 -16.34
N GLY A 30 -9.03 8.69 -16.49
CA GLY A 30 -8.77 9.53 -17.67
C GLY A 30 -7.98 8.76 -18.74
N SER A 31 -8.20 9.11 -20.01
CA SER A 31 -7.91 8.32 -21.21
C SER A 31 -6.45 8.08 -21.60
N GLN A 32 -6.23 6.87 -22.14
CA GLN A 32 -5.35 6.39 -23.23
C GLN A 32 -3.83 6.67 -23.21
N ASP A 33 -3.08 5.57 -23.44
CA ASP A 33 -1.65 5.43 -23.76
C ASP A 33 -0.63 5.34 -22.61
N TRP A 34 -0.72 4.25 -21.84
CA TRP A 34 0.46 3.64 -21.20
C TRP A 34 0.28 2.12 -21.02
N SER A 35 -0.26 1.46 -22.03
CA SER A 35 -0.93 0.15 -21.89
C SER A 35 -0.10 -1.02 -21.34
N TRP A 36 1.23 -0.95 -21.24
CA TRP A 36 2.02 -2.10 -20.77
C TRP A 36 3.07 -1.77 -19.70
N CYS A 37 3.52 -0.51 -19.55
CA CYS A 37 4.57 -0.19 -18.58
C CYS A 37 4.03 0.18 -17.17
N CYS A 38 2.75 0.56 -17.00
CA CYS A 38 2.19 0.95 -15.68
C CYS A 38 1.66 -0.25 -14.89
N HIS A 39 1.40 -1.37 -15.55
CA HIS A 39 0.77 -2.52 -14.91
C HIS A 39 1.77 -3.27 -14.00
N LEU A 40 3.04 -3.37 -14.42
CA LEU A 40 4.08 -4.02 -13.62
C LEU A 40 4.34 -3.32 -12.27
N PRO A 41 4.57 -2.00 -12.20
CA PRO A 41 4.74 -1.33 -10.91
C PRO A 41 3.46 -1.39 -10.07
N ALA A 42 2.26 -1.40 -10.68
CA ALA A 42 1.01 -1.54 -9.94
C ALA A 42 0.91 -2.90 -9.22
N ALA A 43 1.20 -4.00 -9.91
CA ALA A 43 1.15 -5.35 -9.32
C ALA A 43 2.20 -5.54 -8.21
N VAL A 44 3.41 -5.01 -8.39
CA VAL A 44 4.47 -5.09 -7.37
C VAL A 44 4.11 -4.28 -6.13
N LEU A 45 3.57 -3.07 -6.30
CA LEU A 45 3.14 -2.23 -5.19
C LEU A 45 1.94 -2.83 -4.45
N GLU A 46 1.00 -3.45 -5.15
CA GLU A 46 -0.13 -4.15 -4.54
C GLU A 46 0.34 -5.31 -3.66
N TYR A 47 1.24 -6.16 -4.18
CA TYR A 47 1.80 -7.28 -3.43
C TYR A 47 2.53 -6.81 -2.16
N LEU A 48 3.43 -5.83 -2.28
CA LEU A 48 4.17 -5.28 -1.13
C LEU A 48 3.25 -4.64 -0.09
N THR A 49 2.19 -3.95 -0.53
CA THR A 49 1.24 -3.31 0.38
C THR A 49 0.41 -4.36 1.12
N ALA A 50 -0.02 -5.42 0.43
CA ALA A 50 -0.75 -6.53 1.05
C ALA A 50 0.09 -7.23 2.14
N GLU A 51 1.35 -7.55 1.83
CA GLU A 51 2.27 -8.21 2.76
C GLU A 51 2.49 -7.37 4.04
N ILE A 52 2.78 -6.07 3.88
CA ILE A 52 2.98 -5.17 5.02
C ILE A 52 1.71 -5.04 5.85
N LEU A 53 0.53 -4.98 5.21
CA LEU A 53 -0.76 -4.88 5.92
C LEU A 53 -1.12 -6.17 6.66
N GLU A 54 -0.80 -7.34 6.11
CA GLU A 54 -1.01 -8.62 6.78
C GLU A 54 -0.17 -8.72 8.06
N LEU A 55 1.14 -8.47 7.96
CA LEU A 55 2.04 -8.48 9.10
C LEU A 55 1.69 -7.41 10.14
N ALA A 56 1.36 -6.19 9.69
CA ALA A 56 0.95 -5.10 10.59
C ALA A 56 -0.42 -5.37 11.23
N GLY A 57 -1.32 -6.06 10.54
CA GLY A 57 -2.61 -6.53 11.05
C GLY A 57 -2.44 -7.60 12.13
N ASN A 58 -1.53 -8.56 11.90
CA ASN A 58 -1.14 -9.55 12.90
C ASN A 58 -0.57 -8.88 14.16
N ALA A 59 0.36 -7.94 14.00
CA ALA A 59 0.91 -7.15 15.10
C ALA A 59 -0.16 -6.30 15.81
N ALA A 60 -1.16 -5.78 15.10
CA ALA A 60 -2.27 -5.05 15.71
C ALA A 60 -3.16 -5.97 16.57
N ARG A 61 -3.43 -7.18 16.07
CA ARG A 61 -4.21 -8.21 16.76
C ARG A 61 -3.50 -8.71 18.01
N GLU A 62 -2.18 -8.92 17.95
CA GLU A 62 -1.35 -9.24 19.12
C GLU A 62 -1.42 -8.15 20.19
N ASN A 63 -1.42 -6.88 19.76
CA ASN A 63 -1.59 -5.73 20.65
C ASN A 63 -3.06 -5.49 21.06
N LYS A 64 -4.00 -6.38 20.72
CA LYS A 64 -5.44 -6.31 21.01
C LYS A 64 -6.09 -5.01 20.51
N LYS A 65 -5.61 -4.46 19.39
CA LYS A 65 -6.13 -3.23 18.78
C LYS A 65 -6.80 -3.55 17.46
N ALA A 66 -7.98 -2.95 17.25
CA ALA A 66 -8.74 -3.07 16.00
C ALA A 66 -8.21 -2.16 14.87
N ARG A 67 -7.35 -1.19 15.19
CA ARG A 67 -6.77 -0.24 14.23
C ARG A 67 -5.26 -0.43 14.12
N ILE A 68 -4.75 -0.43 12.89
CA ILE A 68 -3.31 -0.42 12.61
C ILE A 68 -2.74 0.95 13.00
N LEU A 69 -1.69 0.95 13.82
CA LEU A 69 -0.95 2.14 14.26
C LEU A 69 0.45 2.12 13.65
N PRO A 70 1.15 3.28 13.58
CA PRO A 70 2.54 3.33 13.08
C PRO A 70 3.48 2.35 13.80
N ARG A 71 3.22 2.07 15.09
CA ARG A 71 3.94 1.06 15.88
C ARG A 71 3.82 -0.36 15.30
N HIS A 72 2.65 -0.75 14.81
CA HIS A 72 2.43 -2.09 14.25
C HIS A 72 3.15 -2.25 12.91
N ILE A 73 3.18 -1.19 12.10
CA ILE A 73 3.94 -1.16 10.84
C ILE A 73 5.43 -1.27 11.13
N GLN A 74 5.95 -0.52 12.10
CA GLN A 74 7.34 -0.62 12.52
C GLN A 74 7.69 -2.02 13.04
N LEU A 75 6.80 -2.67 13.80
CA LEU A 75 7.01 -4.03 14.27
C LEU A 75 7.05 -5.03 13.11
N ALA A 76 6.09 -4.95 12.18
CA ALA A 76 6.05 -5.79 10.99
C ALA A 76 7.33 -5.67 10.14
N VAL A 77 7.74 -4.44 9.81
CA VAL A 77 8.91 -4.19 8.96
C VAL A 77 10.23 -4.59 9.63
N ARG A 78 10.35 -4.46 10.96
CA ARG A 78 11.60 -4.79 11.66
C ARG A 78 11.72 -6.25 12.08
N ASN A 79 10.60 -6.97 12.15
CA ASN A 79 10.58 -8.39 12.46
C ASN A 79 10.75 -9.27 11.20
N ASP A 80 10.45 -8.72 10.03
CA ASP A 80 10.68 -9.39 8.75
C ASP A 80 12.06 -9.02 8.16
N GLU A 81 12.83 -10.03 7.75
CA GLU A 81 14.21 -9.84 7.29
C GLU A 81 14.28 -9.14 5.92
N GLU A 82 13.33 -9.44 5.02
CA GLU A 82 13.29 -8.90 3.66
C GLU A 82 12.84 -7.44 3.67
N LEU A 83 11.77 -7.14 4.41
CA LEU A 83 11.26 -5.79 4.59
C LEU A 83 12.26 -4.92 5.37
N ASN A 84 12.94 -5.47 6.38
CA ASN A 84 13.96 -4.71 7.11
C ASN A 84 15.15 -4.32 6.21
N LYS A 85 15.51 -5.19 5.26
CA LYS A 85 16.56 -4.89 4.27
C LYS A 85 16.07 -3.83 3.27
N LEU A 86 14.84 -3.98 2.77
CA LEU A 86 14.21 -3.05 1.83
C LEU A 86 14.03 -1.64 2.43
N PHE A 87 13.65 -1.55 3.70
CA PHE A 87 13.40 -0.31 4.43
C PHE A 87 14.54 0.08 5.39
N SER A 88 15.75 -0.39 5.13
CA SER A 88 16.92 -0.16 6.01
C SER A 88 17.24 1.32 6.25
N SER A 89 17.05 2.17 5.23
CA SER A 89 17.25 3.62 5.29
C SER A 89 15.99 4.44 5.61
N VAL A 90 14.84 3.78 5.76
CA VAL A 90 13.55 4.45 5.96
C VAL A 90 13.24 4.62 7.45
N THR A 91 12.88 5.85 7.83
CA THR A 91 12.45 6.17 9.20
C THR A 91 10.93 6.22 9.28
N ILE A 92 10.34 5.28 10.01
CA ILE A 92 8.90 5.28 10.31
C ILE A 92 8.65 6.12 11.55
N VAL A 93 8.05 7.29 11.35
CA VAL A 93 7.69 8.23 12.42
C VAL A 93 6.65 7.58 13.35
N GLN A 94 6.75 7.82 14.66
CA GLN A 94 5.89 7.20 15.70
C GLN A 94 5.96 5.66 15.79
N GLY A 95 6.88 5.01 15.07
CA GLY A 95 7.07 3.56 15.14
C GLY A 95 7.71 3.08 16.44
N GLY A 96 8.47 3.94 17.13
CA GLY A 96 9.30 3.56 18.28
C GLY A 96 10.41 2.56 17.93
N LYS A 97 11.23 2.16 18.90
CA LYS A 97 12.26 1.12 18.69
C LYS A 97 11.65 -0.26 18.94
N THR A 98 11.84 -1.19 18.01
CA THR A 98 11.60 -2.61 18.30
C THR A 98 12.69 -3.07 19.26
N LEU A 99 12.37 -3.96 20.20
CA LEU A 99 13.41 -4.55 21.05
C LEU A 99 14.36 -5.29 20.11
N CYS A 100 15.59 -4.81 19.98
CA CYS A 100 16.61 -5.58 19.28
C CYS A 100 16.80 -6.91 20.03
N PRO A 101 16.73 -8.08 19.38
CA PRO A 101 17.07 -9.36 20.01
C PRO A 101 18.57 -9.46 20.41
N SER A 102 19.35 -8.37 20.26
CA SER A 102 20.79 -8.31 20.52
C SER A 102 21.17 -8.07 21.99
N LYS A 103 20.24 -8.09 22.95
CA LYS A 103 20.57 -7.89 24.38
C LYS A 103 20.84 -9.20 25.14
N GLU A 104 20.49 -10.36 24.58
CA GLU A 104 20.78 -11.68 25.21
C GLU A 104 22.24 -12.12 25.00
N LYS A 105 22.87 -11.76 23.87
CA LYS A 105 24.21 -12.29 23.51
C LYS A 105 25.42 -11.49 24.01
N LYS A 106 25.23 -10.34 24.67
CA LYS A 106 26.35 -9.54 25.23
C LYS A 106 26.63 -9.78 26.71
N LYS A 107 25.79 -10.52 27.44
CA LYS A 107 26.01 -10.79 28.87
C LYS A 107 26.83 -12.06 29.15
N VAL A 108 26.89 -12.98 28.18
CA VAL A 108 27.58 -14.28 28.35
C VAL A 108 29.11 -14.18 28.20
N ASN A 109 29.63 -13.22 27.41
CA ASN A 109 31.09 -13.08 27.20
C ASN A 109 31.77 -12.08 28.15
N ARG A 110 31.12 -11.66 29.24
CA ARG A 110 31.72 -10.78 30.28
C ARG A 110 31.89 -11.46 31.63
N LEU A 111 31.74 -12.79 31.68
CA LEU A 111 31.91 -13.63 32.87
C LEU A 111 33.09 -14.62 32.72
N LEU A 112 33.94 -14.46 31.70
CA LEU A 112 35.10 -15.31 31.42
C LEU A 112 36.43 -14.53 31.28
N LEU A 113 36.58 -13.43 32.03
CA LEU A 113 37.87 -12.80 32.31
C LEU A 113 37.90 -12.35 33.77
#